data_AF-F4WJ29-F1
#
_entry.id   AF-F4WJ29-F1
#
_cell.length_a   1.000
_cell.length_b   1.000
_cell.length_c   1.000
_cell.angle_alpha   90.00
_cell.angle_beta   90.00
_cell.angle_gamma   90.00
#
_symmetry.space_group_name_H-M   'P 1'
#
loop_
_entity.id
_entity.type
_entity.pdbx_description
1 polymer ?
#
loop_
_entity_poly.entity_id
_entity_poly.type
_entity_poly.pdbx_seq_one_letter_code
_entity_poly.pdbx_strand_id
1 'polypeptide(L)'
;MARLSLIVTIIAVALACVFAEEEFYSDRYDDININEILANEKLRTQYYNCFLGIAPCKTADAKFFAGVIGEAMQTQCKKCTEKQKNLLDILTDWYTKNKPEEWEAFIKKTLENVQNKNA
;
A
#
# COMPACT_ATOMS: atom_id res chain seq x y z
N MET A 1 -13.80 -38.28 26.29
CA MET A 1 -14.32 -37.83 24.99
C MET A 1 -14.31 -36.31 24.83
N ALA A 2 -14.85 -35.53 25.78
CA ALA A 2 -14.84 -34.05 25.72
C ALA A 2 -13.45 -33.42 25.57
N ARG A 3 -12.43 -33.92 26.28
CA ARG A 3 -11.04 -33.41 26.19
C ARG A 3 -10.39 -33.64 24.82
N LEU A 4 -10.65 -34.80 24.21
CA LEU A 4 -10.13 -35.13 22.88
C LEU A 4 -10.82 -34.25 21.81
N SER A 5 -12.13 -34.03 21.97
CA SER A 5 -12.91 -33.13 21.13
C SER A 5 -12.38 -31.69 21.19
N LEU A 6 -12.08 -31.17 22.39
CA LEU A 6 -11.53 -29.83 22.60
C LEU A 6 -10.16 -29.65 21.95
N ILE A 7 -9.28 -30.67 22.06
CA ILE A 7 -7.95 -30.65 21.43
C ILE A 7 -8.08 -30.64 19.90
N VAL A 8 -8.97 -31.45 19.33
CA VAL A 8 -9.23 -31.48 17.89
C VAL A 8 -9.77 -30.13 17.40
N THR A 9 -10.68 -29.49 18.13
CA THR A 9 -11.21 -28.17 17.76
C THR A 9 -10.12 -27.09 17.81
N ILE A 10 -9.27 -27.10 18.85
CA ILE A 10 -8.17 -26.12 18.98
C ILE A 10 -7.15 -26.30 17.84
N ILE A 11 -6.79 -27.54 17.51
CA ILE A 11 -5.87 -27.84 16.40
C ILE A 11 -6.50 -27.42 15.06
N ALA A 12 -7.79 -27.66 14.85
CA ALA A 12 -8.48 -27.25 13.63
C ALA A 12 -8.53 -25.72 13.46
N VAL A 13 -8.78 -24.97 14.54
CA VAL A 13 -8.75 -23.49 14.52
C VAL A 13 -7.34 -22.97 14.28
N ALA A 14 -6.33 -23.55 14.94
CA ALA A 14 -4.93 -23.16 14.74
C ALA A 14 -4.46 -23.42 13.29
N LEU A 15 -4.84 -24.55 12.70
CA LEU A 15 -4.53 -24.86 11.29
C LEU A 15 -5.26 -23.91 10.33
N ALA A 16 -6.53 -23.58 10.59
CA ALA A 16 -7.28 -22.62 9.77
C ALA A 16 -6.65 -21.22 9.74
N CYS A 17 -5.97 -20.79 10.81
CA CYS A 17 -5.22 -19.54 10.83
C CYS A 17 -3.92 -19.56 10.02
N VAL A 18 -3.36 -20.75 9.74
CA VAL A 18 -2.08 -20.90 9.01
C VAL A 18 -2.27 -20.98 7.49
N PHE A 19 -3.44 -21.43 7.03
CA PHE A 19 -3.76 -21.56 5.60
C PHE A 19 -4.45 -20.34 4.97
N ALA A 20 -4.45 -19.19 5.64
CA ALA A 20 -4.87 -17.95 4.99
C ALA A 20 -3.83 -17.60 3.90
N GLU A 21 -4.15 -17.93 2.64
CA GLU A 21 -3.36 -17.54 1.47
C GLU A 21 -3.17 -16.02 1.51
N GLU A 22 -1.91 -15.55 1.53
CA GLU A 22 -1.63 -14.12 1.54
C GLU A 22 -2.04 -13.52 0.20
N GLU A 23 -3.20 -12.86 0.15
CA GLU A 23 -3.64 -12.12 -1.02
C GLU A 23 -2.76 -10.88 -1.23
N PHE A 24 -1.71 -11.04 -2.04
CA PHE A 24 -0.89 -9.91 -2.50
C PHE A 24 -1.67 -9.02 -3.46
N TYR A 25 -1.30 -7.73 -3.51
CA TYR A 25 -1.70 -6.86 -4.60
C TYR A 25 -1.15 -7.38 -5.93
N SER A 26 -1.84 -7.08 -7.03
CA SER A 26 -1.35 -7.43 -8.37
C SER A 26 0.06 -6.87 -8.61
N ASP A 27 0.94 -7.73 -9.12
CA ASP A 27 2.34 -7.43 -9.47
C ASP A 27 2.50 -6.73 -10.83
N ARG A 28 1.40 -6.47 -11.54
CA ARG A 28 1.38 -5.94 -12.92
C ARG A 28 2.24 -4.69 -13.12
N TYR A 29 2.38 -3.88 -12.08
CA TYR A 29 3.11 -2.61 -12.12
C TYR A 29 4.37 -2.61 -11.24
N ASP A 30 4.89 -3.78 -10.87
CA ASP A 30 6.05 -3.85 -9.99
C ASP A 30 7.36 -3.38 -10.68
N ASP A 31 7.37 -3.34 -12.01
CA ASP A 31 8.51 -2.88 -12.81
C ASP A 31 8.47 -1.38 -13.14
N ILE A 32 7.64 -0.57 -12.44
CA ILE A 32 7.71 0.88 -12.64
C ILE A 32 9.10 1.41 -12.26
N ASN A 33 9.58 2.39 -13.02
CA ASN A 33 10.81 3.10 -12.69
C ASN A 33 10.52 4.26 -11.74
N ILE A 34 10.45 3.97 -10.44
CA ILE A 34 10.18 5.01 -9.43
C ILE A 34 11.25 6.11 -9.42
N ASN A 35 12.51 5.78 -9.69
CA ASN A 35 13.60 6.75 -9.69
C ASN A 35 13.43 7.79 -10.81
N GLU A 36 12.98 7.35 -11.99
CA GLU A 36 12.67 8.26 -13.10
C GLU A 36 11.47 9.16 -12.78
N ILE A 37 10.42 8.60 -12.16
CA ILE A 37 9.25 9.38 -11.73
C ILE A 37 9.66 10.44 -10.71
N LEU A 38 10.47 10.07 -9.71
CA LEU A 38 10.92 10.99 -8.65
C LEU A 38 11.89 12.04 -9.17
N ALA A 39 12.77 11.70 -10.12
CA ALA A 39 13.72 12.65 -10.71
C ALA A 39 13.02 13.68 -11.62
N ASN A 40 11.90 13.33 -12.24
CA ASN A 40 11.16 14.20 -13.15
C ASN A 40 10.05 14.97 -12.41
N GLU A 41 10.25 16.27 -12.18
CA GLU A 41 9.29 17.12 -11.47
C GLU A 41 7.87 17.08 -12.04
N LYS A 42 7.73 17.08 -13.37
CA LYS A 42 6.43 17.03 -14.03
C LYS A 42 5.71 15.72 -13.75
N LEU A 43 6.42 14.59 -13.87
CA LEU A 43 5.86 13.27 -13.57
C LEU A 43 5.55 13.14 -12.08
N ARG A 44 6.49 13.46 -11.19
CA ARG A 44 6.29 13.43 -9.74
C ARG A 44 5.05 14.22 -9.31
N THR A 45 4.91 15.45 -9.81
CA THR A 45 3.74 16.31 -9.51
C THR A 45 2.44 15.71 -10.03
N GLN A 46 2.47 15.08 -11.21
CA GLN A 46 1.31 14.39 -11.77
C GLN A 46 0.85 13.21 -10.90
N TYR A 47 1.78 12.39 -10.39
CA TYR A 47 1.46 11.30 -9.47
C TYR A 47 0.93 11.84 -8.14
N TYR A 48 1.64 12.81 -7.57
CA TYR A 48 1.28 13.44 -6.30
C TYR A 48 -0.13 14.02 -6.32
N ASN A 49 -0.46 14.81 -7.34
CA ASN A 49 -1.80 15.40 -7.49
C ASN A 49 -2.89 14.34 -7.70
N CYS A 50 -2.57 13.22 -8.36
CA CYS A 50 -3.46 12.08 -8.49
C CYS A 50 -3.70 11.41 -7.12
N PHE A 51 -2.66 11.20 -6.33
CA PHE A 51 -2.74 10.54 -5.03
C PHE A 51 -3.51 11.40 -4.00
N LEU A 52 -3.39 12.72 -4.12
CA LEU A 52 -4.19 13.66 -3.31
C LEU A 52 -5.62 13.85 -3.81
N GLY A 53 -5.98 13.34 -4.99
CA GLY A 53 -7.29 13.56 -5.62
C GLY A 53 -7.51 14.97 -6.16
N ILE A 54 -6.44 15.74 -6.36
CA ILE A 54 -6.46 17.10 -6.95
C ILE A 54 -6.67 17.02 -8.47
N ALA A 55 -6.13 15.98 -9.11
CA ALA A 55 -6.22 15.75 -10.54
C ALA A 55 -6.47 14.26 -10.83
N PRO A 56 -7.01 13.89 -12.00
CA PRO A 56 -7.16 12.48 -12.36
C PRO A 56 -5.80 11.82 -12.61
N CYS A 57 -5.66 10.58 -12.16
CA CYS A 57 -4.54 9.70 -12.48
C CYS A 57 -4.46 9.43 -13.98
N LYS A 58 -3.31 9.72 -14.59
CA LYS A 58 -3.15 9.66 -16.05
C LYS A 58 -2.69 8.31 -16.57
N THR A 59 -2.00 7.53 -15.73
CA THR A 59 -1.45 6.23 -16.10
C THR A 59 -2.11 5.13 -15.28
N ALA A 60 -2.09 3.91 -15.82
CA ALA A 60 -2.77 2.77 -15.21
C ALA A 60 -2.11 2.34 -13.90
N ASP A 61 -0.79 2.48 -13.82
CA ASP A 61 0.00 2.22 -12.61
C ASP A 61 -0.28 3.28 -11.52
N ALA A 62 -0.32 4.57 -11.87
CA ALA A 62 -0.69 5.63 -10.92
C ALA A 62 -2.10 5.40 -10.35
N LYS A 63 -3.05 5.01 -11.21
CA LYS A 63 -4.41 4.66 -10.79
C LYS A 63 -4.43 3.45 -9.85
N PHE A 64 -3.62 2.44 -10.14
CA PHE A 64 -3.50 1.25 -9.29
C PHE A 64 -2.92 1.59 -7.92
N PHE A 65 -1.76 2.25 -7.87
CA PHE A 65 -1.11 2.61 -6.61
C PHE A 65 -1.96 3.57 -5.78
N ALA A 66 -2.60 4.58 -6.38
CA ALA A 66 -3.53 5.45 -5.67
C ALA A 66 -4.70 4.68 -5.02
N GLY A 67 -5.11 3.55 -5.61
CA GLY A 67 -6.18 2.69 -5.09
C GLY A 67 -5.78 1.91 -3.84
N VAL A 68 -4.52 1.49 -3.76
CA VAL A 68 -4.02 0.57 -2.71
C VAL A 68 -3.13 1.24 -1.65
N ILE A 69 -2.51 2.39 -1.95
CA ILE A 69 -1.48 2.99 -1.09
C ILE A 69 -1.97 3.32 0.33
N GLY A 70 -3.27 3.64 0.48
CA GLY A 70 -3.84 3.88 1.80
C GLY A 70 -3.95 2.64 2.68
N GLU A 71 -4.43 1.53 2.13
CA GLU A 71 -4.44 0.25 2.84
C GLU A 71 -3.00 -0.23 3.09
N ALA A 72 -2.11 -0.09 2.09
CA ALA A 72 -0.71 -0.46 2.22
C ALA A 72 -0.04 0.29 3.40
N MET A 73 -0.27 1.59 3.55
CA MET A 73 0.25 2.34 4.69
C MET A 73 -0.37 1.95 6.02
N GLN A 74 -1.70 1.78 6.06
CA GLN A 74 -2.42 1.40 7.29
C GLN A 74 -2.00 0.02 7.81
N THR A 75 -1.80 -0.92 6.89
CA THR A 75 -1.52 -2.32 7.19
C THR A 75 -0.02 -2.65 7.19
N GLN A 76 0.85 -1.63 7.10
CA GLN A 76 2.30 -1.81 7.02
C GLN A 76 2.72 -2.78 5.89
N CYS A 77 2.12 -2.58 4.72
CA CYS A 77 2.38 -3.32 3.49
C CYS A 77 2.11 -4.83 3.58
N LYS A 78 1.13 -5.26 4.39
CA LYS A 78 0.77 -6.68 4.57
C LYS A 78 0.50 -7.43 3.25
N LYS A 79 -0.05 -6.74 2.24
CA LYS A 79 -0.35 -7.29 0.91
C LYS A 79 0.63 -6.87 -0.18
N CYS A 80 1.70 -6.14 0.15
CA CYS A 80 2.66 -5.67 -0.83
C CYS A 80 3.57 -6.81 -1.28
N THR A 81 3.89 -6.87 -2.57
CA THR A 81 5.00 -7.68 -3.07
C THR A 81 6.34 -7.13 -2.56
N GLU A 82 7.41 -7.90 -2.64
CA GLU A 82 8.76 -7.42 -2.26
C GLU A 82 9.20 -6.21 -3.10
N LYS A 83 8.83 -6.17 -4.39
CA LYS A 83 9.10 -5.01 -5.23
C LYS A 83 8.29 -3.79 -4.76
N GLN A 84 7.01 -3.96 -4.42
CA GLN A 84 6.17 -2.86 -3.92
C GLN A 84 6.64 -2.30 -2.58
N LYS A 85 7.16 -3.15 -1.68
CA LYS A 85 7.80 -2.71 -0.43
C LYS A 85 9.01 -1.81 -0.73
N ASN A 86 9.89 -2.26 -1.64
CA ASN A 86 11.04 -1.47 -2.05
C ASN A 86 10.65 -0.15 -2.75
N LEU A 87 9.61 -0.16 -3.60
CA LEU A 87 9.05 1.05 -4.19
C LEU A 87 8.55 2.03 -3.10
N LEU A 88 7.85 1.53 -2.08
CA LEU A 88 7.37 2.35 -0.96
C LEU A 88 8.53 2.91 -0.11
N ASP A 89 9.59 2.15 0.10
CA ASP A 89 10.78 2.58 0.83
C ASP A 89 11.50 3.71 0.08
N ILE A 90 11.71 3.55 -1.23
CA ILE A 90 12.32 4.59 -2.08
C ILE A 90 11.45 5.87 -2.10
N LEU A 91 10.13 5.72 -2.23
CA LEU A 91 9.19 6.83 -2.17
C LEU A 91 9.32 7.59 -0.85
N THR A 92 9.29 6.86 0.26
CA THR A 92 9.33 7.42 1.62
C THR A 92 10.65 8.13 1.88
N ASP A 93 11.78 7.49 1.56
CA ASP A 93 13.11 8.06 1.74
C ASP A 93 13.29 9.35 0.93
N TRP A 94 12.85 9.35 -0.33
CA TRP A 94 12.97 10.53 -1.18
C TRP A 94 12.12 11.70 -0.66
N TYR A 95 10.84 11.48 -0.35
CA TYR A 95 9.93 12.55 0.08
C TYR A 95 10.30 13.10 1.45
N THR A 96 10.67 12.24 2.41
CA THR A 96 11.09 12.70 3.75
C THR A 96 12.36 13.55 3.71
N LYS A 97 13.30 13.27 2.78
CA LYS A 97 14.52 14.06 2.60
C LYS A 97 14.33 15.34 1.79
N ASN A 98 13.55 15.28 0.72
CA ASN A 98 13.50 16.37 -0.26
C ASN A 98 12.27 17.28 -0.11
N LYS A 99 11.15 16.73 0.36
CA LYS A 99 9.83 17.38 0.34
C LYS A 99 8.98 16.98 1.57
N PRO A 100 9.45 17.24 2.81
CA PRO A 100 8.80 16.74 4.02
C PRO A 100 7.38 17.29 4.24
N GLU A 101 7.11 18.54 3.84
CA GLU A 101 5.77 19.13 3.95
C GLU A 101 4.76 18.45 3.00
N GLU A 102 5.20 18.13 1.77
CA GLU A 102 4.39 17.37 0.81
C GLU A 102 4.16 15.95 1.33
N TRP A 103 5.17 15.34 1.96
CA TRP A 103 5.03 14.03 2.59
C TRP A 103 3.98 14.02 3.71
N GLU A 104 4.02 15.00 4.62
CA GLU A 104 3.06 15.10 5.72
C GLU A 104 1.63 15.26 5.20
N ALA A 105 1.43 16.15 4.22
CA ALA A 105 0.15 16.34 3.57
C ALA A 105 -0.36 15.05 2.90
N PHE A 106 0.53 14.31 2.24
CA PHE A 106 0.22 13.03 1.61
C PHE A 106 -0.20 11.96 2.63
N ILE A 107 0.52 11.81 3.74
CA ILE A 107 0.17 10.87 4.80
C ILE A 107 -1.19 11.21 5.40
N LYS A 108 -1.40 12.49 5.75
CA LYS A 108 -2.67 12.96 6.30
C LYS A 108 -3.84 12.62 5.36
N LYS A 109 -3.72 12.99 4.08
CA LYS A 109 -4.77 12.74 3.08
C LYS A 109 -5.04 11.24 2.92
N THR A 110 -3.98 10.43 2.92
CA THR A 110 -4.10 8.98 2.78
C THR A 110 -4.83 8.35 3.96
N LEU A 111 -4.54 8.77 5.19
CA LEU A 111 -5.24 8.31 6.40
C LEU A 111 -6.71 8.74 6.42
N GLU A 112 -7.02 9.98 6.04
CA GLU A 112 -8.40 10.48 5.91
C GLU A 112 -9.20 9.66 4.89
N ASN A 113 -8.62 9.35 3.73
CA ASN A 113 -9.27 8.56 2.69
C ASN A 113 -9.59 7.13 3.16
N VAL A 114 -8.75 6.54 4.01
CA VAL A 114 -8.99 5.21 4.59
C VAL A 114 -10.14 5.27 5.60
N GLN A 115 -10.19 6.29 6.46
CA GLN A 115 -11.29 6.46 7.41
C GLN A 115 -12.64 6.62 6.70
N ASN A 116 -12.69 7.43 5.63
CA ASN A 116 -13.91 7.64 4.85
C ASN A 116 -14.39 6.40 4.09
N LYS A 117 -13.50 5.46 3.77
CA LYS A 117 -13.89 4.18 3.15
C LYS A 117 -14.48 3.18 4.15
N ASN A 118 -14.22 3.36 5.44
CA ASN A 118 -14.66 2.48 6.52
C ASN A 118 -15.90 3.01 7.27
N ALA A 119 -16.35 4.23 6.94
CA ALA A 119 -17.55 4.88 7.47
C ALA A 119 -18.76 4.62 6.55
#